data_AF-A0A1R2CS00-F1
#
_entry.id   AF-A0A1R2CS00-F1
#
_cell.length_a   1.000
_cell.length_b   1.000
_cell.length_c   1.000
_cell.angle_alpha   90.00
_cell.angle_beta   90.00
_cell.angle_gamma   90.00
#
_symmetry.space_group_name_H-M   'P 1'
#
loop_
_entity.id
_entity.type
_entity.pdbx_description
1 polymer ?
#
loop_
_entity_poly.entity_id
_entity_poly.type
_entity_poly.pdbx_seq_one_letter_code
_entity_poly.pdbx_strand_id
1 'polypeptide(L)'
;MFFIFIQLVSAFKTLEQFNFKLPVSEVKNERNCNASYIFASTSALESSFYQNKILPNTTNLSDQYVLSILEANCTGDTLESAIKVLSTNGTTLESTYPYYGQGIYISSDKNMKYYISNYENSSMNKSQFIQKLNTTTLIVRFRIDNIENLVNYDGESYYNCENLGNDVHYMLAVQYDSDSDIVYLKNNWGLGWGNAGYLLLSLNENNTTSNIGPCGIYQNVTWINEIRFEN
;
A
#
# COMPACT_ATOMS: atom_id res chain seq x y z
N MET A 1 -24.90 -16.28 42.72
CA MET A 1 -23.56 -16.61 42.19
C MET A 1 -23.72 -16.92 40.71
N PHE A 2 -23.65 -15.90 39.85
CA PHE A 2 -23.63 -16.05 38.40
C PHE A 2 -22.63 -15.00 37.89
N PHE A 3 -21.42 -15.46 37.61
CA PHE A 3 -20.41 -14.71 36.91
C PHE A 3 -20.75 -14.78 35.42
N ILE A 4 -21.23 -13.69 34.84
CA ILE A 4 -21.27 -13.54 33.38
C ILE A 4 -19.93 -12.93 32.97
N PHE A 5 -19.15 -13.75 32.26
CA PHE A 5 -17.94 -13.35 31.55
C PHE A 5 -18.26 -12.20 30.60
N ILE A 6 -17.77 -11.00 30.90
CA ILE A 6 -17.55 -9.96 29.89
C ILE A 6 -16.24 -10.36 29.21
N GLN A 7 -16.33 -11.22 28.20
CA GLN A 7 -15.25 -11.36 27.24
C GLN A 7 -15.17 -10.05 26.45
N LEU A 8 -14.00 -9.41 26.54
CA LEU A 8 -13.56 -8.30 25.71
C LEU A 8 -13.85 -8.66 24.25
N VAL A 9 -14.86 -8.03 23.66
CA VAL A 9 -14.91 -7.86 22.22
C VAL A 9 -13.73 -6.95 21.91
N SER A 10 -12.61 -7.52 21.46
CA SER A 10 -11.58 -6.73 20.78
C SER A 10 -12.30 -5.99 19.68
N ALA A 11 -12.48 -4.68 19.86
CA ALA A 11 -13.12 -3.85 18.86
C ALA A 11 -12.39 -4.07 17.54
N PHE A 12 -13.09 -4.59 16.53
CA PHE A 12 -12.58 -4.60 15.17
C PHE A 12 -12.23 -3.15 14.84
N LYS A 13 -10.93 -2.84 14.81
CA LYS A 13 -10.43 -1.50 14.48
C LYS A 13 -10.82 -1.24 13.03
N THR A 14 -11.81 -0.37 12.81
CA THR A 14 -12.26 0.06 11.48
C THR A 14 -11.42 1.24 11.00
N LEU A 15 -11.38 1.48 9.68
CA LEU A 15 -10.75 2.66 9.07
C LEU A 15 -11.22 4.00 9.65
N GLU A 16 -12.41 4.05 10.28
CA GLU A 16 -12.91 5.22 11.00
C GLU A 16 -12.00 5.69 12.14
N GLN A 17 -11.07 4.87 12.63
CA GLN A 17 -10.07 5.29 13.63
C GLN A 17 -8.97 6.19 13.07
N PHE A 18 -8.68 6.14 11.77
CA PHE A 18 -7.59 6.91 11.19
C PHE A 18 -8.09 8.15 10.47
N ASN A 19 -7.86 9.32 11.06
CA ASN A 19 -8.10 10.60 10.41
C ASN A 19 -6.87 11.00 9.57
N PHE A 20 -6.60 10.24 8.50
CA PHE A 20 -5.46 10.51 7.62
C PHE A 20 -5.61 11.88 6.94
N LYS A 21 -4.52 12.66 6.86
CA LYS A 21 -4.51 13.98 6.21
C LYS A 21 -4.83 13.90 4.71
N LEU A 22 -4.36 12.84 4.07
CA LEU A 22 -4.64 12.54 2.67
C LEU A 22 -5.71 11.45 2.60
N PRO A 23 -6.64 11.51 1.63
CA PRO A 23 -7.59 10.43 1.41
C PRO A 23 -6.86 9.19 0.88
N VAL A 24 -7.15 8.05 1.48
CA VAL A 24 -6.56 6.74 1.18
C VAL A 24 -7.70 5.74 1.00
N SER A 25 -7.58 4.84 0.04
CA SER A 25 -8.56 3.75 -0.15
C SER A 25 -8.53 2.76 1.00
N GLU A 26 -9.59 1.97 1.11
CA GLU A 26 -9.67 0.91 2.11
C GLU A 26 -8.56 -0.14 1.97
N VAL A 27 -8.24 -0.83 3.07
CA VAL A 27 -7.29 -1.93 3.07
C VAL A 27 -7.87 -3.11 2.30
N LYS A 28 -7.14 -3.57 1.29
CA LYS A 28 -7.48 -4.73 0.46
C LYS A 28 -6.75 -5.99 0.93
N ASN A 29 -7.00 -7.12 0.27
CA ASN A 29 -6.38 -8.40 0.58
C ASN A 29 -5.91 -9.14 -0.69
N GLU A 30 -4.59 -9.33 -0.85
CA GLU A 30 -3.99 -10.05 -1.98
C GLU A 30 -4.15 -11.58 -1.91
N ARG A 31 -4.67 -12.10 -0.80
CA ARG A 31 -4.87 -13.53 -0.55
C ARG A 31 -3.54 -14.28 -0.72
N ASN A 32 -3.57 -15.43 -1.40
CA ASN A 32 -2.39 -16.26 -1.63
C ASN A 32 -1.65 -15.87 -2.93
N CYS A 33 -1.66 -14.58 -3.29
CA CYS A 33 -1.01 -14.07 -4.47
C CYS A 33 0.00 -13.00 -4.08
N ASN A 34 1.28 -13.21 -4.39
CA ASN A 34 2.33 -12.24 -4.10
C ASN A 34 2.23 -11.07 -5.09
N ALA A 35 1.33 -10.12 -4.81
CA ALA A 35 0.89 -9.07 -5.74
C ALA A 35 1.07 -7.66 -5.15
N SER A 36 1.84 -7.51 -4.07
CA SER A 36 2.03 -6.24 -3.35
C SER A 36 2.42 -5.08 -4.26
N TYR A 37 3.22 -5.36 -5.31
CA TYR A 37 3.65 -4.38 -6.32
C TYR A 37 2.46 -3.79 -7.11
N ILE A 38 1.41 -4.58 -7.35
CA ILE A 38 0.15 -4.13 -7.94
C ILE A 38 -0.65 -3.33 -6.91
N PHE A 39 -0.89 -3.92 -5.74
CA PHE A 39 -1.75 -3.32 -4.71
C PHE A 39 -1.23 -1.98 -4.19
N ALA A 40 0.09 -1.83 -4.04
CA ALA A 40 0.68 -0.56 -3.66
C ALA A 40 0.53 0.49 -4.78
N SER A 41 0.67 0.07 -6.05
CA SER A 41 0.54 0.97 -7.21
C SER A 41 -0.90 1.44 -7.43
N THR A 42 -1.87 0.53 -7.35
CA THR A 42 -3.30 0.87 -7.47
C THR A 42 -3.78 1.70 -6.28
N SER A 43 -3.32 1.40 -5.05
CA SER A 43 -3.65 2.21 -3.88
C SER A 43 -3.09 3.63 -3.95
N ALA A 44 -1.88 3.80 -4.50
CA ALA A 44 -1.34 5.13 -4.77
C ALA A 44 -2.19 5.87 -5.81
N LEU A 45 -2.58 5.19 -6.89
CA LEU A 45 -3.40 5.77 -7.95
C LEU A 45 -4.79 6.18 -7.44
N GLU A 46 -5.47 5.32 -6.67
CA GLU A 46 -6.72 5.62 -5.97
C GLU A 46 -6.58 6.87 -5.11
N SER A 47 -5.54 6.91 -4.27
CA SER A 47 -5.28 8.05 -3.38
C SER A 47 -5.09 9.35 -4.17
N SER A 48 -4.41 9.31 -5.32
CA SER A 48 -4.31 10.45 -6.23
C SER A 48 -5.67 10.87 -6.81
N PHE A 49 -6.52 9.93 -7.23
CA PHE A 49 -7.86 10.25 -7.73
C PHE A 49 -8.75 10.89 -6.65
N TYR A 50 -8.64 10.42 -5.40
CA TYR A 50 -9.38 10.98 -4.27
C TYR A 50 -8.89 12.38 -3.88
N GLN A 51 -7.56 12.58 -3.83
CA GLN A 51 -6.96 13.89 -3.56
C GLN A 51 -7.42 14.95 -4.57
N ASN A 52 -7.54 14.55 -5.84
CA ASN A 52 -8.04 15.41 -6.92
C ASN A 52 -9.58 15.51 -6.97
N LYS A 53 -10.30 14.83 -6.06
CA LYS A 53 -11.77 14.79 -5.98
C LYS A 53 -12.44 14.31 -7.27
N ILE A 54 -11.75 13.46 -8.03
CA ILE A 54 -12.27 12.87 -9.27
C ILE A 54 -13.08 11.61 -8.95
N LEU A 55 -12.63 10.81 -7.97
CA LEU A 55 -13.36 9.65 -7.47
C LEU A 55 -13.75 9.85 -6.00
N PRO A 56 -14.91 9.33 -5.56
CA PRO A 56 -15.21 9.18 -4.14
C PRO A 56 -14.21 8.24 -3.46
N ASN A 57 -13.87 8.51 -2.19
CA ASN A 57 -12.94 7.68 -1.41
C ASN A 57 -13.44 6.25 -1.13
N THR A 58 -14.66 5.92 -1.56
CA THR A 58 -15.28 4.60 -1.48
C THR A 58 -15.15 3.80 -2.78
N THR A 59 -14.51 4.37 -3.80
CA THR A 59 -14.42 3.76 -5.14
C THR A 59 -13.05 3.14 -5.34
N ASN A 60 -12.97 1.81 -5.32
CA ASN A 60 -11.72 1.10 -5.56
C ASN A 60 -11.49 0.83 -7.06
N LEU A 61 -10.23 0.90 -7.45
CA LEU A 61 -9.67 0.44 -8.71
C LEU A 61 -9.31 -1.05 -8.63
N SER A 62 -9.37 -1.71 -9.78
CA SER A 62 -9.18 -3.15 -9.91
C SER A 62 -7.70 -3.54 -9.91
N ASP A 63 -7.28 -4.26 -8.88
CA ASP A 63 -5.97 -4.92 -8.84
C ASP A 63 -5.92 -6.08 -9.84
N GLN A 64 -7.05 -6.77 -9.99
CA GLN A 64 -7.17 -7.93 -10.84
C GLN A 64 -6.99 -7.60 -12.31
N TYR A 65 -7.42 -6.41 -12.76
CA TYR A 65 -7.21 -5.98 -14.13
C TYR A 65 -5.72 -5.86 -14.45
N VAL A 66 -4.95 -5.23 -13.56
CA VAL A 66 -3.49 -5.11 -13.70
C VAL A 66 -2.84 -6.50 -13.70
N LEU A 67 -3.25 -7.36 -12.77
CA LEU A 67 -2.76 -8.74 -12.65
C LEU A 67 -3.02 -9.55 -13.93
N SER A 68 -4.22 -9.42 -14.50
CA SER A 68 -4.62 -10.07 -15.75
C SER A 68 -3.86 -9.56 -16.96
N ILE A 69 -3.61 -8.25 -17.09
CA ILE A 69 -2.81 -7.68 -18.19
C ILE A 69 -1.35 -8.14 -18.12
N LEU A 70 -0.81 -8.30 -16.91
CA LEU A 70 0.53 -8.84 -16.71
C LEU A 70 0.64 -10.35 -16.95
N GLU A 71 -0.49 -11.05 -17.12
CA GLU A 71 -0.54 -12.52 -17.12
C GLU A 71 0.17 -13.12 -15.89
N ALA A 72 0.07 -12.44 -14.74
CA ALA A 72 0.83 -12.77 -13.54
C ALA A 72 0.42 -14.13 -12.97
N ASN A 73 1.43 -14.90 -12.55
CA ASN A 73 1.32 -16.23 -11.95
C ASN A 73 1.35 -16.19 -10.40
N CYS A 74 1.19 -15.00 -9.81
CA CYS A 74 1.16 -14.79 -8.36
C CYS A 74 2.46 -15.09 -7.60
N THR A 75 3.63 -15.09 -8.26
CA THR A 75 4.93 -15.30 -7.60
C THR A 75 5.67 -14.00 -7.23
N GLY A 76 5.10 -12.84 -7.53
CA GLY A 76 5.76 -11.54 -7.38
C GLY A 76 6.42 -11.06 -8.66
N ASP A 77 6.52 -9.73 -8.79
CA ASP A 77 7.21 -9.02 -9.86
C ASP A 77 7.72 -7.67 -9.31
N THR A 78 8.30 -6.86 -10.18
CA THR A 78 8.82 -5.53 -9.91
C THR A 78 7.71 -4.48 -9.85
N LEU A 79 7.92 -3.42 -9.08
CA LEU A 79 7.04 -2.24 -9.08
C LEU A 79 6.89 -1.61 -10.48
N GLU A 80 7.96 -1.62 -11.27
CA GLU A 80 7.98 -1.05 -12.63
C GLU A 80 6.97 -1.74 -13.55
N SER A 81 6.78 -3.06 -13.42
CA SER A 81 5.80 -3.81 -14.22
C SER A 81 4.36 -3.30 -14.02
N ALA A 82 3.95 -3.09 -12.76
CA ALA A 82 2.63 -2.57 -12.42
C ALA A 82 2.47 -1.11 -12.85
N ILE A 83 3.47 -0.27 -12.60
CA ILE A 83 3.44 1.14 -13.01
C ILE A 83 3.34 1.26 -14.54
N LYS A 84 4.07 0.42 -15.29
CA LYS A 84 3.98 0.37 -16.76
C LYS A 84 2.56 0.05 -17.22
N VAL A 85 1.93 -0.99 -16.68
CA VAL A 85 0.55 -1.35 -17.03
C VAL A 85 -0.42 -0.23 -16.67
N LEU A 86 -0.30 0.36 -15.48
CA LEU A 86 -1.14 1.49 -15.08
C LEU A 86 -0.91 2.75 -15.95
N SER A 87 0.24 2.88 -16.59
CA SER A 87 0.53 4.00 -17.49
C SER A 87 0.00 3.76 -18.91
N THR A 88 0.11 2.52 -19.42
CA THR A 88 -0.23 2.17 -20.82
C THR A 88 -1.65 1.65 -20.98
N ASN A 89 -2.08 0.75 -20.10
CA ASN A 89 -3.37 0.06 -20.17
C ASN A 89 -4.37 0.60 -19.15
N GLY A 90 -3.86 1.20 -18.07
CA GLY A 90 -4.64 1.68 -16.94
C GLY A 90 -5.23 0.52 -16.14
N THR A 91 -6.22 0.83 -15.33
CA THR A 91 -7.09 -0.13 -14.67
C THR A 91 -8.54 0.34 -14.71
N THR A 92 -9.48 -0.52 -14.34
CA THR A 92 -10.91 -0.18 -14.21
C THR A 92 -11.35 -0.24 -12.75
N LEU A 93 -12.65 -0.19 -12.47
CA LEU A 93 -13.19 -0.30 -11.13
C LEU A 93 -13.17 -1.74 -10.62
N GLU A 94 -12.90 -1.91 -9.33
CA GLU A 94 -12.99 -3.21 -8.64
C GLU A 94 -14.41 -3.80 -8.75
N SER A 95 -15.45 -2.98 -8.72
CA SER A 95 -16.85 -3.41 -8.91
C SER A 95 -17.12 -4.03 -10.28
N THR A 96 -16.30 -3.68 -11.28
CA THR A 96 -16.45 -4.14 -12.65
C THR A 96 -15.54 -5.34 -12.95
N TYR A 97 -14.37 -5.38 -12.31
CA TYR A 97 -13.40 -6.46 -12.46
C TYR A 97 -12.84 -6.89 -11.10
N PRO A 98 -13.59 -7.71 -10.33
CA PRO A 98 -13.26 -8.04 -8.94
C PRO A 98 -12.01 -8.92 -8.79
N TYR A 99 -11.37 -8.87 -7.63
CA TYR A 99 -10.18 -9.64 -7.30
C TYR A 99 -10.41 -11.12 -6.99
N TYR A 100 -9.71 -11.97 -7.74
CA TYR A 100 -9.72 -13.43 -7.59
C TYR A 100 -8.41 -13.99 -7.03
N GLY A 101 -7.29 -13.27 -7.19
CA GLY A 101 -5.98 -13.73 -6.70
C GLY A 101 -5.33 -14.78 -7.58
N GLN A 102 -5.62 -14.75 -8.89
CA GLN A 102 -4.96 -15.57 -9.91
C GLN A 102 -5.07 -14.89 -11.27
N GLY A 103 -4.11 -15.15 -12.17
CA GLY A 103 -4.17 -14.67 -13.55
C GLY A 103 -5.39 -15.24 -14.27
N ILE A 104 -6.28 -14.35 -14.73
CA ILE A 104 -7.43 -14.70 -15.56
C ILE A 104 -7.38 -13.92 -16.88
N TYR A 105 -7.86 -14.52 -17.97
CA TYR A 105 -7.83 -13.92 -19.29
C TYR A 105 -8.96 -12.90 -19.50
N ILE A 106 -8.64 -11.77 -20.14
CA ILE A 106 -9.61 -10.73 -20.50
C ILE A 106 -10.03 -10.92 -21.96
N SER A 107 -11.28 -11.30 -22.22
CA SER A 107 -11.78 -11.52 -23.59
C SER A 107 -12.22 -10.24 -24.31
N SER A 108 -12.68 -9.22 -23.57
CA SER A 108 -13.01 -7.89 -24.11
C SER A 108 -13.32 -6.94 -22.94
N ASP A 109 -12.70 -5.76 -22.92
CA ASP A 109 -12.98 -4.74 -21.91
C ASP A 109 -13.24 -3.38 -22.58
N LYS A 110 -14.41 -2.80 -22.33
CA LYS A 110 -14.85 -1.48 -22.82
C LYS A 110 -15.18 -0.52 -21.67
N ASN A 111 -14.68 -0.81 -20.48
CA ASN A 111 -14.94 -0.02 -19.29
C ASN A 111 -14.00 1.18 -19.25
N MET A 112 -14.47 2.25 -18.59
CA MET A 112 -13.63 3.40 -18.26
C MET A 112 -12.32 2.94 -17.60
N LYS A 113 -11.24 3.58 -18.02
CA LYS A 113 -9.88 3.32 -17.59
C LYS A 113 -9.29 4.49 -16.83
N TYR A 114 -8.51 4.16 -15.81
CA TYR A 114 -7.82 5.08 -14.92
C TYR A 114 -6.33 4.81 -15.00
N TYR A 115 -5.53 5.87 -15.17
CA TYR A 115 -4.12 5.76 -15.55
C TYR A 115 -3.22 6.65 -14.70
N ILE A 116 -1.96 6.23 -14.64
CA ILE A 116 -0.82 7.08 -14.25
C ILE A 116 -0.34 7.80 -15.51
N SER A 117 -0.38 9.13 -15.51
CA SER A 117 0.17 9.96 -16.60
C SER A 117 1.63 10.29 -16.36
N ASN A 118 1.98 10.61 -15.11
CA ASN A 118 3.33 10.92 -14.70
C ASN A 118 3.59 10.40 -13.29
N TYR A 119 4.75 9.77 -13.11
CA TYR A 119 5.27 9.35 -11.82
C TYR A 119 6.77 9.67 -11.76
N GLU A 120 7.29 9.74 -10.55
CA GLU A 120 8.73 9.84 -10.31
C GLU A 120 9.17 8.73 -9.35
N ASN A 121 10.43 8.33 -9.49
CA ASN A 121 11.09 7.39 -8.59
C ASN A 121 12.41 8.00 -8.15
N SER A 122 12.64 8.07 -6.84
CA SER A 122 13.91 8.58 -6.32
C SER A 122 14.21 8.04 -4.92
N SER A 123 15.48 7.98 -4.57
CA SER A 123 15.89 7.80 -3.18
C SER A 123 15.85 9.12 -2.44
N MET A 124 15.38 9.11 -1.20
CA MET A 124 15.17 10.28 -0.37
C MET A 124 15.98 10.18 0.92
N ASN A 125 16.22 11.31 1.59
CA ASN A 125 16.52 11.31 3.02
C ASN A 125 15.21 11.44 3.84
N LYS A 126 15.30 11.30 5.18
CA LYS A 126 14.14 11.41 6.09
C LYS A 126 13.33 12.69 5.87
N SER A 127 14.00 13.84 5.74
CA SER A 127 13.34 15.14 5.56
C SER A 127 12.58 15.21 4.22
N GLN A 128 13.22 14.78 3.12
CA GLN A 128 12.59 14.72 1.80
C GLN A 128 11.41 13.75 1.78
N PHE A 129 11.56 12.58 2.42
CA PHE A 129 10.50 11.58 2.53
C PHE A 129 9.28 12.16 3.25
N ILE A 130 9.47 12.77 4.43
CA ILE A 130 8.39 13.38 5.21
C ILE A 130 7.77 14.55 4.45
N GLN A 131 8.57 15.41 3.83
CA GLN A 131 8.07 16.53 3.03
C GLN A 131 7.19 16.03 1.88
N LYS A 132 7.62 14.97 1.18
CA LYS A 132 6.85 14.43 0.07
C LYS A 132 5.57 13.73 0.55
N LEU A 133 5.65 12.95 1.63
CA LEU A 133 4.52 12.25 2.24
C LEU A 133 3.41 13.21 2.72
N ASN A 134 3.74 14.46 3.04
CA ASN A 134 2.76 15.50 3.36
C ASN A 134 1.96 15.99 2.15
N THR A 135 2.37 15.67 0.92
CA THR A 135 1.75 16.16 -0.32
C THR A 135 1.14 15.06 -1.16
N THR A 136 1.59 13.82 -1.01
CA THR A 136 1.07 12.65 -1.73
C THR A 136 1.45 11.37 -0.98
N THR A 137 0.79 10.26 -1.31
CA THR A 137 1.16 8.93 -0.79
C THR A 137 2.42 8.42 -1.52
N LEU A 138 3.23 7.63 -0.83
CA LEU A 138 4.50 7.12 -1.36
C LEU A 138 4.48 5.59 -1.43
N ILE A 139 4.75 5.02 -2.60
CA ILE A 139 5.00 3.58 -2.71
C ILE A 139 6.43 3.33 -2.25
N VAL A 140 6.58 2.49 -1.22
CA VAL A 140 7.87 2.20 -0.60
C VAL A 140 8.27 0.75 -0.82
N ARG A 141 9.56 0.54 -1.06
CA ARG A 141 10.19 -0.78 -1.06
C ARG A 141 10.54 -1.14 0.39
N PHE A 142 9.79 -2.07 0.98
CA PHE A 142 10.03 -2.56 2.33
C PHE A 142 10.89 -3.82 2.27
N ARG A 143 12.11 -3.75 2.80
CA ARG A 143 13.03 -4.88 2.89
C ARG A 143 12.73 -5.68 4.16
N ILE A 144 12.31 -6.93 3.99
CA ILE A 144 11.87 -7.78 5.08
C ILE A 144 13.08 -8.37 5.79
N ASP A 145 13.40 -7.87 6.98
CA ASP A 145 14.45 -8.43 7.83
C ASP A 145 14.11 -9.85 8.31
N ASN A 146 12.91 -10.01 8.88
CA ASN A 146 12.39 -11.26 9.37
C ASN A 146 10.91 -11.39 8.99
N ILE A 147 10.58 -12.37 8.16
CA ILE A 147 9.22 -12.59 7.66
C ILE A 147 8.26 -13.03 8.76
N GLU A 148 8.71 -13.80 9.75
CA GLU A 148 7.87 -14.25 10.87
C GLU A 148 7.45 -13.07 11.74
N ASN A 149 8.37 -12.14 12.03
CA ASN A 149 8.06 -10.91 12.76
C ASN A 149 7.05 -10.04 12.00
N LEU A 150 7.19 -9.94 10.68
CA LEU A 150 6.27 -9.15 9.86
C LEU A 150 4.88 -9.80 9.76
N VAL A 151 4.81 -11.10 9.52
CA VAL A 151 3.55 -11.84 9.42
C VAL A 151 2.79 -11.82 10.75
N ASN A 152 3.49 -11.94 11.88
CA ASN A 152 2.91 -11.95 13.22
C ASN A 152 2.70 -10.54 13.82
N TYR A 153 2.95 -9.48 13.06
CA TYR A 153 2.73 -8.12 13.55
C TYR A 153 1.24 -7.88 13.87
N ASP A 154 0.96 -7.55 15.14
CA ASP A 154 -0.39 -7.41 15.70
C ASP A 154 -0.92 -5.96 15.70
N GLY A 155 -0.06 -4.98 15.37
CA GLY A 155 -0.44 -3.58 15.36
C GLY A 155 -0.50 -2.89 16.72
N GLU A 156 -0.10 -3.55 17.82
CA GLU A 156 -0.13 -2.96 19.16
C GLU A 156 1.10 -2.09 19.46
N SER A 157 2.25 -2.46 18.88
CA SER A 157 3.53 -1.76 19.06
C SER A 157 4.07 -1.21 17.75
N TYR A 158 5.07 -0.33 17.83
CA TYR A 158 5.80 0.11 16.64
C TYR A 158 6.68 -1.01 16.11
N TYR A 159 6.69 -1.16 14.78
CA TYR A 159 7.59 -2.08 14.10
C TYR A 159 8.98 -1.45 14.02
N ASN A 160 10.00 -2.26 14.28
CA ASN A 160 11.40 -1.87 14.18
C ASN A 160 12.12 -2.84 13.24
N CYS A 161 12.98 -2.30 12.39
CA CYS A 161 13.81 -3.08 11.49
C CYS A 161 15.21 -3.15 12.09
N GLU A 162 15.67 -4.35 12.44
CA GLU A 162 16.99 -4.51 13.05
C GLU A 162 18.08 -4.58 11.95
N ASN A 163 17.77 -5.27 10.85
CA ASN A 163 18.62 -5.40 9.69
C ASN A 163 17.82 -5.19 8.39
N LEU A 164 18.49 -5.38 7.25
CA LEU A 164 17.89 -5.31 5.93
C LEU A 164 17.94 -6.69 5.29
N GLY A 165 16.79 -7.35 5.15
CA GLY A 165 16.73 -8.59 4.39
C GLY A 165 16.77 -8.39 2.88
N ASN A 166 16.76 -9.51 2.17
CA ASN A 166 16.78 -9.56 0.71
C ASN A 166 15.39 -9.58 0.10
N ASP A 167 14.41 -10.12 0.84
CA ASP A 167 13.02 -10.16 0.42
C ASP A 167 12.41 -8.76 0.46
N VAL A 168 11.51 -8.52 -0.48
CA VAL A 168 10.91 -7.21 -0.72
C VAL A 168 9.40 -7.36 -0.70
N HIS A 169 8.76 -6.49 0.06
CA HIS A 169 7.33 -6.22 -0.03
C HIS A 169 7.13 -4.76 -0.43
N TYR A 170 6.03 -4.47 -1.13
CA TYR A 170 5.68 -3.10 -1.48
C TYR A 170 4.47 -2.66 -0.65
N MET A 171 4.60 -1.53 0.03
CA MET A 171 3.54 -0.93 0.82
C MET A 171 3.34 0.52 0.40
N LEU A 172 2.22 1.11 0.82
CA LEU A 172 1.95 2.53 0.60
C LEU A 172 2.15 3.30 1.91
N ALA A 173 3.13 4.19 1.97
CA ALA A 173 3.22 5.16 3.06
C ALA A 173 2.14 6.22 2.86
N VAL A 174 1.34 6.46 3.91
CA VAL A 174 0.15 7.33 3.83
C VAL A 174 0.17 8.52 4.77
N GLN A 175 0.89 8.41 5.89
CA GLN A 175 1.01 9.48 6.86
C GLN A 175 2.29 9.33 7.69
N TYR A 176 2.84 10.47 8.10
CA TYR A 176 3.83 10.58 9.16
C TYR A 176 3.21 11.26 10.38
N ASP A 177 3.42 10.68 11.55
CA ASP A 177 3.14 11.28 12.86
C ASP A 177 4.45 11.82 13.45
N SER A 178 4.52 13.15 13.58
CA SER A 178 5.69 13.85 14.08
C SER A 178 5.90 13.71 15.58
N ASP A 179 4.84 13.46 16.35
CA ASP A 179 4.93 13.40 17.81
C ASP A 179 5.59 12.08 18.25
N SER A 180 5.29 11.01 17.51
CA SER A 180 5.79 9.66 17.77
C SER A 180 6.95 9.24 16.87
N ASP A 181 7.29 10.05 15.84
CA ASP A 181 8.25 9.74 14.78
C ASP A 181 7.92 8.43 14.02
N ILE A 182 6.64 8.27 13.67
CA ILE A 182 6.07 7.04 13.06
C ILE A 182 5.55 7.29 11.65
N VAL A 183 5.79 6.35 10.75
CA VAL A 183 5.14 6.29 9.44
C VAL A 183 4.10 5.18 9.42
N TYR A 184 2.92 5.50 8.91
CA TYR A 184 1.84 4.54 8.65
C TYR A 184 2.02 3.97 7.25
N LEU A 185 2.30 2.67 7.16
CA LEU A 185 2.37 1.94 5.91
C LEU A 185 1.12 1.09 5.75
N LYS A 186 0.31 1.40 4.74
CA LYS A 186 -0.83 0.59 4.33
C LYS A 186 -0.32 -0.69 3.68
N ASN A 187 -0.71 -1.83 4.24
CA ASN A 187 -0.46 -3.15 3.68
C ASN A 187 -1.70 -3.65 2.91
N ASN A 188 -1.57 -4.81 2.29
CA ASN A 188 -2.59 -5.45 1.46
C ASN A 188 -2.90 -6.89 1.91
N TRP A 189 -2.80 -7.15 3.22
CA TRP A 189 -3.11 -8.45 3.86
C TRP A 189 -4.46 -8.44 4.61
N GLY A 190 -5.32 -7.47 4.31
CA GLY A 190 -6.62 -7.30 4.93
C GLY A 190 -6.59 -6.64 6.31
N LEU A 191 -7.78 -6.26 6.78
CA LEU A 191 -7.98 -5.54 8.05
C LEU A 191 -7.59 -6.33 9.30
N GLY A 192 -7.50 -7.66 9.21
CA GLY A 192 -7.15 -8.53 10.34
C GLY A 192 -5.65 -8.59 10.64
N TRP A 193 -4.80 -8.03 9.77
CA TRP A 193 -3.36 -7.99 9.97
C TRP A 193 -2.91 -6.63 10.50
N GLY A 194 -1.93 -6.61 11.41
CA GLY A 194 -1.38 -5.36 11.96
C GLY A 194 -2.43 -4.46 12.60
N ASN A 195 -2.22 -3.14 12.53
CA ASN A 195 -3.16 -2.18 13.07
C ASN A 195 -4.23 -1.85 12.00
N ALA A 196 -5.27 -2.68 11.93
CA ALA A 196 -6.33 -2.57 10.93
C ALA A 196 -5.79 -2.53 9.48
N GLY A 197 -4.77 -3.33 9.18
CA GLY A 197 -4.11 -3.39 7.88
C GLY A 197 -2.90 -2.46 7.71
N TYR A 198 -2.50 -1.75 8.75
CA TYR A 198 -1.35 -0.83 8.71
C TYR A 198 -0.19 -1.32 9.58
N LEU A 199 1.03 -1.09 9.09
CA LEU A 199 2.26 -1.17 9.86
C LEU A 199 2.59 0.22 10.43
N LEU A 200 2.82 0.32 11.73
CA LEU A 200 3.30 1.54 12.38
C LEU A 200 4.82 1.46 12.48
N LEU A 201 5.53 2.01 11.50
CA LEU A 201 6.98 1.90 11.40
C LEU A 201 7.67 3.05 12.13
N SER A 202 8.55 2.70 13.07
CA SER A 202 9.42 3.68 13.75
C SER A 202 10.48 4.23 12.82
N LEU A 203 10.61 5.56 12.76
CA LEU A 203 11.73 6.24 12.11
C LEU A 203 12.89 6.56 13.07
N ASN A 204 12.81 6.13 14.34
CA ASN A 204 13.86 6.38 15.32
C ASN A 204 15.07 5.45 15.11
N GLU A 205 16.23 6.08 14.90
CA GLU A 205 17.45 5.54 14.29
C GLU A 205 18.38 4.80 15.27
N ASN A 206 18.00 3.62 15.76
CA ASN A 206 18.93 2.78 16.53
C ASN A 206 19.50 1.57 15.78
N ASN A 207 19.21 1.36 14.48
CA ASN A 207 19.98 0.41 13.69
C ASN A 207 20.13 0.76 12.19
N THR A 208 21.40 0.81 11.81
CA THR A 208 22.12 0.86 10.51
C THR A 208 21.50 1.52 9.27
N THR A 209 22.28 2.50 8.76
CA THR A 209 22.25 3.19 7.44
C THR A 209 21.27 4.36 7.27
N SER A 210 21.62 5.50 7.88
CA SER A 210 20.91 6.79 7.85
C SER A 210 20.40 7.25 6.47
N ASN A 211 21.01 6.80 5.38
CA ASN A 211 20.66 7.22 4.02
C ASN A 211 19.56 6.37 3.35
N ILE A 212 19.21 5.21 3.87
CA ILE A 212 18.20 4.33 3.24
C ILE A 212 16.92 4.18 4.06
N GLY A 213 16.94 4.60 5.34
CA GLY A 213 15.80 4.52 6.25
C GLY A 213 15.53 3.12 6.80
N PRO A 214 14.67 3.01 7.83
CA PRO A 214 14.27 1.73 8.42
C PRO A 214 13.66 0.83 7.33
N CYS A 215 14.06 -0.44 7.29
CA CYS A 215 13.64 -1.38 6.24
C CYS A 215 13.88 -0.88 4.79
N GLY A 216 14.78 0.09 4.58
CA GLY A 216 15.11 0.61 3.26
C GLY A 216 14.03 1.49 2.62
N ILE A 217 13.03 1.98 3.39
CA ILE A 217 11.86 2.68 2.83
C ILE A 217 12.18 4.02 2.16
N TYR A 218 13.40 4.55 2.30
CA TYR A 218 13.80 5.76 1.59
C TYR A 218 14.45 5.48 0.22
N GLN A 219 14.59 4.21 -0.17
CA GLN A 219 15.17 3.84 -1.46
C GLN A 219 14.09 3.54 -2.50
N ASN A 220 14.31 4.01 -3.73
CA ASN A 220 13.43 3.78 -4.88
C ASN A 220 11.96 4.14 -4.58
N VAL A 221 11.75 5.24 -3.85
CA VAL A 221 10.42 5.71 -3.46
C VAL A 221 9.71 6.21 -4.70
N THR A 222 8.50 5.70 -4.95
CA THR A 222 7.70 6.09 -6.11
C THR A 222 6.48 6.90 -5.70
N TRP A 223 6.17 7.96 -6.43
CA TRP A 223 4.93 8.72 -6.25
C TRP A 223 4.36 9.16 -7.59
N ILE A 224 3.05 9.36 -7.61
CA ILE A 224 2.31 9.77 -8.79
C ILE A 224 2.15 11.30 -8.76
N ASN A 225 2.51 11.96 -9.85
CA ASN A 225 2.36 13.41 -10.02
C ASN A 225 1.11 13.75 -10.84
N GLU A 226 0.79 12.94 -11.85
CA GLU A 226 -0.32 13.21 -12.75
C GLU A 226 -1.09 11.92 -13.07
N ILE A 227 -2.41 12.07 -13.20
CA ILE A 227 -3.36 11.00 -13.47
C ILE A 227 -4.27 11.40 -14.63
N ARG A 228 -4.82 10.42 -15.34
CA ARG A 228 -5.86 10.63 -16.38
C ARG A 228 -6.86 9.48 -16.38
N PHE A 229 -8.00 9.69 -17.01
CA PHE A 229 -9.02 8.67 -17.20
C PHE A 229 -9.69 8.82 -18.56
N GLU A 230 -10.05 7.71 -19.19
CA GLU A 230 -10.60 7.65 -20.55
C GLU A 230 -11.72 6.60 -20.63
N ASN A 231 -12.67 6.81 -21.55
CA ASN A 231 -13.77 5.86 -21.83
C ASN A 231 -13.37 4.80 -22.86
#